data_AF-A5V0J7-F1
#
_entry.id   AF-A5V0J7-F1
#
_cell.length_a   1.000
_cell.length_b   1.000
_cell.length_c   1.000
_cell.angle_alpha   90.00
_cell.angle_beta   90.00
_cell.angle_gamma   90.00
#
_symmetry.space_group_name_H-M   'P 1'
#
loop_
_entity.id
_entity.type
_entity.pdbx_description
1 polymer ?
#
loop_
_entity_poly.entity_id
_entity_poly.type
_entity_poly.pdbx_seq_one_letter_code
_entity_poly.pdbx_strand_id
1 'polypeptide(L)'
;MSLYQRLRPLYHRSPQERIQVMQAELAAPLDATRRALDRLLQLDAEQTAPLMRGRYDELLDVLRDSMARLETLVAEGSARADGSISDRDLHVYRHDLLTPLGNVRGVARLLVRINSPDLPPGFTQVTRDLDDASRDVLDVIDALTASQERTE
;
A
#
# COMPACT_ATOMS: atom_id res chain seq x y z
N MET A 1 -17.64 2.13 -6.85
CA MET A 1 -17.21 3.43 -6.30
C MET A 1 -15.88 3.19 -5.60
N SER A 2 -14.81 3.93 -5.93
CA SER A 2 -13.49 3.67 -5.34
C SER A 2 -13.39 4.18 -3.90
N LEU A 3 -12.42 3.69 -3.13
CA LEU A 3 -12.16 4.19 -1.77
C LEU A 3 -11.86 5.68 -1.79
N TYR A 4 -11.12 6.15 -2.80
CA TYR A 4 -10.85 7.56 -2.99
C TYR A 4 -12.15 8.40 -3.08
N GLN A 5 -13.10 7.98 -3.91
CA GLN A 5 -14.37 8.69 -4.09
C GLN A 5 -15.20 8.71 -2.80
N ARG A 6 -15.17 7.63 -2.02
CA ARG A 6 -15.87 7.52 -0.75
C ARG A 6 -15.29 8.44 0.33
N LEU A 7 -13.97 8.61 0.35
CA LEU A 7 -13.24 9.31 1.41
C LEU A 7 -13.00 10.78 1.11
N ARG A 8 -12.99 11.17 -0.17
CA ARG A 8 -12.87 12.56 -0.63
C ARG A 8 -13.76 13.58 0.13
N PRO A 9 -15.02 13.30 0.49
CA PRO A 9 -15.82 14.26 1.28
C PRO A 9 -15.23 14.61 2.66
N LEU A 10 -14.29 13.82 3.18
CA LEU A 10 -13.63 14.04 4.47
C LEU A 10 -12.47 15.03 4.41
N TYR A 11 -12.13 15.56 3.24
CA TYR A 11 -11.06 16.57 3.07
C TYR A 11 -11.25 17.84 3.91
N HIS A 12 -12.49 18.17 4.29
CA HIS A 12 -12.80 19.36 5.09
C HIS A 12 -12.47 19.21 6.58
N ARG A 13 -12.11 18.01 7.02
CA ARG A 13 -11.72 17.75 8.41
C ARG A 13 -10.33 18.29 8.71
N SER A 14 -10.07 18.53 10.00
CA SER A 14 -8.73 18.91 10.46
C SER A 14 -7.67 17.86 10.05
N PRO A 15 -6.39 18.23 9.91
CA PRO A 15 -5.30 17.28 9.67
C PRO A 15 -5.30 16.09 10.65
N GLN A 16 -5.58 16.38 11.93
CA GLN A 16 -5.66 15.38 12.99
C GLN A 16 -6.78 14.35 12.73
N GLU A 17 -8.00 14.82 12.50
CA GLU A 17 -9.15 13.95 12.20
C GLU A 17 -8.92 13.13 10.91
N ARG A 18 -8.27 13.72 9.90
CA ARG A 18 -7.95 13.02 8.66
C ARG A 18 -6.99 11.85 8.90
N ILE A 19 -5.99 12.01 9.77
CA ILE A 19 -5.07 10.93 10.14
C ILE A 19 -5.78 9.82 10.94
N GLN A 20 -6.67 10.18 11.87
CA GLN A 20 -7.46 9.19 12.63
C GLN A 20 -8.36 8.36 11.70
N VAL A 21 -9.04 9.01 10.75
CA VAL A 21 -9.82 8.31 9.72
C VAL A 21 -8.91 7.43 8.88
N MET A 22 -7.74 7.93 8.47
CA MET A 22 -6.80 7.19 7.62
C MET A 22 -6.40 5.87 8.25
N GLN A 23 -6.15 5.82 9.56
CA GLN A 23 -5.82 4.57 10.25
C GLN A 23 -6.93 3.53 10.17
N ALA A 24 -8.17 3.95 10.44
CA ALA A 24 -9.32 3.05 10.37
C ALA A 24 -9.51 2.52 8.93
N GLU A 25 -9.34 3.40 7.95
CA GLU A 25 -9.58 3.08 6.54
C GLU A 25 -8.42 2.31 5.89
N LEU A 26 -7.20 2.43 6.43
CA LEU A 26 -6.04 1.65 5.99
C LEU A 26 -6.01 0.22 6.53
N ALA A 27 -6.73 -0.08 7.62
CA ALA A 27 -6.67 -1.40 8.26
C ALA A 27 -6.99 -2.56 7.30
N ALA A 28 -8.10 -2.47 6.57
CA ALA A 28 -8.51 -3.51 5.63
C ALA A 28 -7.58 -3.67 4.42
N PRO A 29 -7.19 -2.60 3.68
CA PRO A 29 -6.30 -2.75 2.53
C PRO A 29 -4.87 -3.14 2.91
N LEU A 30 -4.36 -2.71 4.07
CA LEU A 30 -3.06 -3.20 4.58
C LEU A 30 -3.11 -4.70 4.92
N ASP A 31 -4.17 -5.15 5.60
CA ASP A 31 -4.37 -6.57 5.90
C ASP A 31 -4.51 -7.42 4.62
N ALA A 32 -5.20 -6.92 3.60
CA ALA A 32 -5.27 -7.56 2.29
C ALA A 32 -3.91 -7.64 1.60
N THR A 33 -3.13 -6.55 1.62
CA THR A 33 -1.77 -6.50 1.05
C THR A 33 -0.84 -7.50 1.75
N ARG A 34 -0.90 -7.57 3.09
CA ARG A 34 -0.14 -8.54 3.89
C ARG A 34 -0.52 -9.98 3.58
N ARG A 35 -1.82 -10.31 3.53
CA ARG A 35 -2.27 -11.66 3.15
C ARG A 35 -1.82 -12.07 1.75
N ALA A 36 -1.81 -11.13 0.80
CA ALA A 36 -1.30 -11.40 -0.54
C ALA A 36 0.21 -11.68 -0.52
N LEU A 37 0.99 -10.91 0.25
CA LEU A 37 2.41 -11.17 0.46
C LEU A 37 2.65 -12.55 1.12
N ASP A 38 1.92 -12.90 2.17
CA ASP A 38 2.04 -14.20 2.84
C ASP A 38 1.76 -15.36 1.87
N ARG A 39 0.75 -15.22 1.01
CA ARG A 39 0.45 -16.20 -0.04
C ARG A 39 1.56 -16.31 -1.08
N LEU A 40 2.17 -15.19 -1.48
CA LEU A 40 3.31 -15.18 -2.41
C LEU A 40 4.55 -15.87 -1.82
N LEU A 41 4.77 -15.73 -0.52
CA LEU A 41 5.84 -16.39 0.25
C LEU A 41 5.60 -17.89 0.43
N GLN A 42 4.35 -18.34 0.37
CA GLN A 42 3.96 -19.75 0.48
C GLN A 42 3.97 -20.49 -0.86
N LEU A 43 4.23 -19.79 -1.97
CA LEU A 43 4.37 -20.44 -3.27
C LEU A 43 5.61 -21.33 -3.30
N ASP A 44 5.51 -22.41 -4.08
CA ASP A 44 6.57 -23.41 -4.22
C ASP A 44 7.86 -22.77 -4.78
N ALA A 45 8.93 -22.86 -3.99
CA ALA A 45 10.24 -22.29 -4.31
C ALA A 45 10.83 -22.86 -5.61
N GLU A 46 10.56 -24.12 -5.95
CA GLU A 46 11.06 -24.72 -7.20
C GLU A 46 10.37 -24.09 -8.44
N GLN A 47 9.10 -23.72 -8.30
CA GLN A 47 8.30 -23.11 -9.36
C GLN A 47 8.54 -21.59 -9.47
N THR A 48 8.90 -20.94 -8.37
CA THR A 48 9.19 -19.50 -8.35
C THR A 48 10.65 -19.16 -8.67
N ALA A 49 11.60 -20.08 -8.43
CA ALA A 49 13.03 -19.91 -8.75
C ALA A 49 13.34 -19.43 -10.19
N PRO A 50 12.68 -19.93 -11.26
CA PRO A 50 12.93 -19.45 -12.61
C PRO A 50 12.26 -18.08 -12.91
N LEU A 51 11.32 -17.63 -12.08
CA LEU A 51 10.61 -16.37 -12.31
C LEU A 51 11.57 -15.18 -12.19
N MET A 52 11.34 -14.16 -13.03
CA MET A 52 12.10 -12.92 -13.01
C MET A 52 13.62 -13.11 -13.14
N ARG A 53 14.06 -14.15 -13.87
CA ARG A 53 15.50 -14.49 -14.05
C ARG A 53 16.19 -14.76 -12.70
N GLY A 54 15.50 -15.40 -11.76
CA GLY A 54 16.03 -15.71 -10.43
C GLY A 54 15.95 -14.56 -9.42
N ARG A 55 15.27 -13.45 -9.76
CA ARG A 55 15.13 -12.28 -8.88
C ARG A 55 13.82 -12.23 -8.09
N TYR A 56 13.05 -13.32 -8.10
CA TYR A 56 11.76 -13.37 -7.43
C TYR A 56 11.89 -13.14 -5.92
N ASP A 57 12.86 -13.78 -5.28
CA ASP A 57 13.07 -13.65 -3.83
C ASP A 57 13.52 -12.24 -3.44
N GLU A 58 14.38 -11.59 -4.24
CA GLU A 58 14.75 -10.18 -4.04
C GLU A 58 13.51 -9.26 -4.04
N LEU A 59 12.54 -9.53 -4.92
CA LEU A 59 11.30 -8.76 -4.99
C LEU A 59 10.40 -9.00 -3.79
N LEU A 60 10.37 -10.23 -3.26
CA LEU A 60 9.64 -10.55 -2.03
C LEU A 60 10.28 -9.90 -0.81
N ASP A 61 11.61 -9.83 -0.75
CA ASP A 61 12.32 -9.11 0.30
C ASP A 61 11.98 -7.61 0.27
N VAL A 62 12.02 -6.98 -0.91
CA VAL A 62 11.62 -5.58 -1.09
C VAL A 62 10.16 -5.36 -0.68
N LEU A 63 9.26 -6.28 -1.01
CA LEU A 63 7.85 -6.21 -0.60
C LEU A 63 7.72 -6.27 0.92
N ARG A 64 8.37 -7.22 1.58
CA ARG A 64 8.31 -7.40 3.03
C ARG A 64 8.86 -6.18 3.76
N ASP A 65 10.02 -5.69 3.36
CA ASP A 65 10.66 -4.53 4.01
C ASP A 65 9.83 -3.27 3.81
N SER A 66 9.29 -3.08 2.61
CA SER A 66 8.42 -1.93 2.30
C SER A 66 7.09 -2.02 3.05
N MET A 67 6.49 -3.20 3.19
CA MET A 67 5.28 -3.41 3.98
C MET A 67 5.52 -3.12 5.46
N ALA A 68 6.59 -3.66 6.05
CA ALA A 68 6.93 -3.41 7.46
C ALA A 68 7.17 -1.92 7.71
N ARG A 69 7.85 -1.23 6.79
CA ARG A 69 8.07 0.22 6.89
C ARG A 69 6.75 0.99 6.78
N LEU A 70 5.86 0.59 5.88
CA LEU A 70 4.55 1.20 5.71
C LEU A 70 3.70 1.05 6.98
N GLU A 71 3.61 -0.15 7.56
CA GLU A 71 2.89 -0.41 8.81
C GLU A 71 3.45 0.42 9.98
N THR A 72 4.79 0.52 10.07
CA THR A 72 5.45 1.35 11.08
C THR A 72 5.03 2.83 10.96
N LEU A 73 5.06 3.38 9.75
CA LEU A 73 4.65 4.77 9.52
C LEU A 73 3.15 4.98 9.80
N VAL A 74 2.30 4.00 9.49
CA VAL A 74 0.87 4.06 9.82
C VAL A 74 0.66 4.12 11.34
N ALA A 75 1.38 3.29 12.10
CA ALA A 75 1.35 3.32 13.55
C ALA A 75 1.90 4.64 14.14
N GLU A 76 3.00 5.16 13.59
CA GLU A 76 3.56 6.46 13.99
C GLU A 76 2.59 7.62 13.76
N GLY A 77 1.82 7.59 12.66
CA GLY A 77 0.77 8.57 12.40
C GLY A 77 -0.28 8.61 13.51
N SER A 78 -0.60 7.46 14.11
CA SER A 78 -1.49 7.36 15.27
C SER A 78 -0.95 8.12 16.46
N ALA A 79 0.30 7.88 16.83
CA ALA A 79 0.91 8.57 17.95
C ALA A 79 1.00 10.10 17.71
N ARG A 80 1.22 10.52 16.46
CA ARG A 80 1.25 11.95 16.10
C ARG A 80 -0.14 12.60 16.20
N ALA A 81 -1.20 11.85 15.89
CA ALA A 81 -2.58 12.35 15.90
C ALA A 81 -3.15 12.61 17.31
N ASP A 82 -2.42 12.26 18.37
CA ASP A 82 -2.75 12.65 19.74
C ASP A 82 -2.35 14.11 20.06
N GLY A 83 -1.61 14.77 19.15
CA GLY A 83 -1.21 16.18 19.25
C GLY A 83 -1.81 17.09 18.17
N SER A 84 -1.46 18.38 18.22
CA SER A 84 -1.83 19.35 17.18
C SER A 84 -0.99 19.10 15.92
N ILE A 85 -1.65 18.79 14.80
CA ILE A 85 -1.01 18.51 13.50
C ILE A 85 -1.31 19.67 12.53
N SER A 86 -0.25 20.21 11.90
CA SER A 86 -0.39 21.18 10.82
C SER A 86 -0.57 20.50 9.45
N ASP A 87 -1.05 21.23 8.44
CA ASP A 87 -1.08 20.73 7.06
C ASP A 87 0.32 20.39 6.52
N ARG A 88 1.36 21.07 6.99
CA ARG A 88 2.76 20.74 6.65
C ARG A 88 3.14 19.36 7.17
N ASP A 89 2.75 19.04 8.41
CA ASP A 89 3.02 17.73 9.00
C ASP A 89 2.26 16.63 8.26
N LEU A 90 1.03 16.90 7.85
CA LEU A 90 0.23 15.98 7.01
C LEU A 90 0.89 15.75 5.64
N HIS A 91 1.47 16.78 5.03
CA HIS A 91 2.19 16.65 3.76
C HIS A 91 3.47 15.82 3.90
N VAL A 92 4.26 16.05 4.95
CA VAL A 92 5.45 15.23 5.26
C VAL A 92 5.03 13.78 5.50
N TYR A 93 3.97 13.58 6.27
CA TYR A 93 3.47 12.25 6.57
C TYR A 93 3.04 11.49 5.31
N ARG A 94 2.33 12.17 4.39
CA ARG A 94 2.01 11.64 3.06
C ARG A 94 3.27 11.20 2.31
N HIS A 95 4.27 12.08 2.25
CA HIS A 95 5.51 11.79 1.53
C HIS A 95 6.21 10.54 2.09
N ASP A 96 6.27 10.42 3.42
CA ASP A 96 6.87 9.28 4.10
C ASP A 96 6.14 7.97 3.78
N LEU A 97 4.80 7.98 3.73
CA LEU A 97 3.98 6.82 3.38
C LEU A 97 4.10 6.41 1.91
N LEU A 98 4.20 7.38 1.00
CA LEU A 98 4.21 7.11 -0.45
C LEU A 98 5.48 6.40 -0.92
N THR A 99 6.61 6.58 -0.23
CA THR A 99 7.87 5.92 -0.59
C THR A 99 7.78 4.39 -0.50
N PRO A 100 7.51 3.78 0.68
CA PRO A 100 7.35 2.33 0.79
C PRO A 100 6.15 1.81 -0.01
N LEU A 101 5.04 2.55 -0.08
CA LEU A 101 3.90 2.16 -0.91
C LEU A 101 4.26 2.14 -2.40
N GLY A 102 5.08 3.08 -2.86
CA GLY A 102 5.59 3.12 -4.23
C GLY A 102 6.35 1.85 -4.60
N ASN A 103 7.16 1.33 -3.67
CA ASN A 103 7.88 0.06 -3.84
C ASN A 103 6.89 -1.11 -3.91
N VAL A 104 5.95 -1.21 -2.98
CA VAL A 104 4.93 -2.29 -2.96
C VAL A 104 4.16 -2.33 -4.29
N ARG A 105 3.64 -1.18 -4.73
CA ARG A 105 2.92 -1.06 -6.00
C ARG A 105 3.80 -1.29 -7.22
N GLY A 106 5.08 -0.93 -7.13
CA GLY A 106 6.08 -1.20 -8.16
C GLY A 106 6.25 -2.69 -8.36
N VAL A 107 6.49 -3.43 -7.28
CA VAL A 107 6.64 -4.88 -7.32
C VAL A 107 5.34 -5.57 -7.71
N ALA A 108 4.20 -5.18 -7.14
CA ALA A 108 2.89 -5.75 -7.50
C ALA A 108 2.63 -5.71 -9.02
N ARG A 109 2.86 -4.54 -9.64
CA ARG A 109 2.72 -4.37 -11.09
C ARG A 109 3.74 -5.16 -11.91
N LEU A 110 4.95 -5.34 -11.40
CA LEU A 110 5.93 -6.23 -12.04
C LEU A 110 5.45 -7.68 -12.01
N LEU A 111 4.96 -8.15 -10.86
CA LEU A 111 4.47 -9.51 -10.69
C LEU A 111 3.21 -9.81 -11.54
N VAL A 112 2.26 -8.88 -11.60
CA VAL A 112 1.05 -9.00 -12.46
C VAL A 112 1.42 -9.15 -13.95
N ARG A 113 2.53 -8.55 -14.38
CA ARG A 113 3.00 -8.62 -15.78
C ARG A 113 3.74 -9.89 -16.11
N ILE A 114 4.05 -10.73 -15.13
CA ILE A 114 4.68 -12.02 -15.40
C ILE A 114 3.66 -12.89 -16.13
N ASN A 115 4.03 -13.27 -17.35
CA ASN A 115 3.26 -14.15 -18.18
C ASN A 115 4.15 -15.34 -18.55
N SER A 116 3.97 -16.45 -17.82
CA SER A 116 4.68 -17.71 -18.05
C SER A 116 3.66 -18.86 -18.08
N PRO A 117 3.82 -19.86 -18.95
CA PRO A 117 2.96 -21.05 -18.92
C PRO A 117 3.15 -21.87 -17.63
N ASP A 118 4.30 -21.73 -16.97
CA ASP A 118 4.68 -22.50 -15.78
C ASP A 118 4.45 -21.73 -14.47
N LEU A 119 3.47 -20.81 -14.46
CA LEU A 119 3.15 -20.07 -13.24
C LEU A 119 2.56 -21.00 -12.17
N PRO A 120 2.95 -20.83 -10.89
CA PRO A 120 2.36 -21.58 -9.79
C PRO A 120 0.84 -21.39 -9.75
N PRO A 121 0.06 -22.42 -9.35
CA PRO A 121 -1.37 -22.29 -9.13
C PRO A 121 -1.69 -21.12 -8.19
N GLY A 122 -2.62 -20.27 -8.59
CA GLY A 122 -3.02 -19.10 -7.80
C GLY A 122 -2.10 -17.88 -7.93
N PHE A 123 -0.94 -17.97 -8.59
CA PHE A 123 0.01 -16.85 -8.79
C PHE A 123 -0.68 -15.61 -9.39
N THR A 124 -1.43 -15.80 -10.46
CA THR A 124 -2.13 -14.69 -11.13
C THR A 124 -3.18 -14.04 -10.24
N GLN A 125 -3.87 -14.82 -9.40
CA GLN A 125 -4.88 -14.25 -8.50
C GLN A 125 -4.22 -13.47 -7.37
N VAL A 126 -3.21 -14.04 -6.72
CA VAL A 126 -2.55 -13.39 -5.58
C VAL A 126 -1.82 -12.10 -6.00
N THR A 127 -1.25 -12.05 -7.20
CA THR A 127 -0.59 -10.84 -7.72
C THR A 127 -1.59 -9.74 -8.07
N ARG A 128 -2.79 -10.09 -8.57
CA ARG A 128 -3.88 -9.13 -8.74
C ARG A 128 -4.42 -8.63 -7.42
N ASP A 129 -4.64 -9.53 -6.46
CA ASP A 129 -5.06 -9.17 -5.10
C ASP A 129 -4.07 -8.17 -4.47
N LEU A 130 -2.76 -8.36 -4.69
CA LEU A 130 -1.72 -7.44 -4.23
C LEU A 130 -1.78 -6.08 -4.93
N ASP A 131 -1.95 -6.04 -6.26
CA ASP A 131 -2.05 -4.79 -7.02
C ASP A 131 -3.31 -3.99 -6.63
N ASP A 132 -4.45 -4.67 -6.51
CA ASP A 132 -5.71 -4.07 -6.11
C ASP A 132 -5.65 -3.54 -4.66
N ALA A 133 -5.16 -4.35 -3.71
CA ALA A 133 -5.04 -3.93 -2.31
C ALA A 133 -4.06 -2.75 -2.14
N SER A 134 -2.92 -2.78 -2.84
CA SER A 134 -1.94 -1.68 -2.77
C SER A 134 -2.44 -0.40 -3.46
N ARG A 135 -3.34 -0.52 -4.44
CA ARG A 135 -4.09 0.61 -5.00
C ARG A 135 -5.08 1.18 -4.00
N ASP A 136 -5.80 0.33 -3.28
CA ASP A 136 -6.73 0.74 -2.23
C ASP A 136 -6.02 1.50 -1.11
N VAL A 137 -4.82 1.07 -0.70
CA VAL A 137 -3.95 1.82 0.23
C VAL A 137 -3.65 3.23 -0.31
N LEU A 138 -3.29 3.35 -1.59
CA LEU A 138 -3.03 4.65 -2.21
C LEU A 138 -4.27 5.54 -2.22
N ASP A 139 -5.42 4.97 -2.60
CA ASP A 139 -6.69 5.68 -2.65
C ASP A 139 -7.02 6.31 -1.29
N VAL A 140 -6.79 5.59 -0.18
CA VAL A 140 -6.99 6.11 1.19
C VAL A 140 -6.01 7.24 1.50
N ILE A 141 -4.72 7.07 1.21
CA ILE A 141 -3.71 8.09 1.46
C ILE A 141 -4.02 9.35 0.67
N ASP A 142 -4.22 9.26 -0.65
CA ASP A 142 -4.53 10.41 -1.49
C ASP A 142 -5.86 11.08 -1.09
N ALA A 143 -6.85 10.31 -0.67
CA ALA A 143 -8.14 10.84 -0.21
C ALA A 143 -8.09 11.58 1.12
N LEU A 144 -7.06 11.39 1.93
CA LEU A 144 -6.99 11.98 3.28
C LEU A 144 -5.77 12.89 3.46
N THR A 145 -4.88 12.96 2.47
CA THR A 145 -3.69 13.81 2.49
C THR A 145 -3.59 14.82 1.34
N ALA A 146 -4.48 14.77 0.35
CA ALA A 146 -4.46 15.79 -0.70
C ALA A 146 -4.64 17.20 -0.09
N SER A 147 -3.79 18.14 -0.53
CA SER A 147 -4.00 19.56 -0.25
C SER A 147 -5.20 20.05 -1.07
N GLN A 148 -5.89 21.08 -0.58
CA GLN A 148 -7.01 21.73 -1.29
C GLN A 148 -6.57 22.43 -2.60
N GLU A 149 -5.31 22.37 -2.99
CA GLU A 149 -4.74 23.11 -4.13
C GLU A 149 -5.12 22.51 -5.49
N ARG A 150 -6.42 22.35 -5.78
CA ARG A 150 -6.98 22.33 -7.16
C ARG A 150 -8.42 22.79 -7.14
N THR A 151 -8.64 24.03 -6.71
CA THR A 151 -9.83 24.79 -7.14
C THR A 151 -9.41 26.23 -7.40
N GLU A 152 -8.65 26.41 -8.48
CA GLU A 152 -8.67 27.65 -9.27
C GLU A 152 -9.21 27.30 -10.66
#